data_AF-A0A1Y3U5W8-F1
#
_entry.id   AF-A0A1Y3U5W8-F1
#
_cell.length_a   1.000
_cell.length_b   1.000
_cell.length_c   1.000
_cell.angle_alpha   90.00
_cell.angle_beta   90.00
_cell.angle_gamma   90.00
#
_symmetry.space_group_name_H-M   'P 1'
#
loop_
_entity.id
_entity.type
_entity.pdbx_description
1 polymer ?
#
loop_
_entity_poly.entity_id
_entity_poly.type
_entity_poly.pdbx_seq_one_letter_code
_entity_poly.pdbx_strand_id
1 'polypeptide(L)'
;MEVYLLSLASLQKEEIQQKVVDLLSETDRIGIVEIKSQKKRLTFLGGRILLEYVAHLHGLDTFHLAYGKNGKPYFSDIGDFFFNISHSGDYLILAWSCHEIGVDMEQIRKELPRFPEKMLSPTDFSFWKKQNDLDKIRCFFELWTRKESYTKLHGDSIFRKAKELSVSDGEQFREFMGTPASYFHTCQWDNYMISVSTLEEKAHLSIKIVTLEEIIP
;
A
#
# COMPACT_ATOMS: atom_id res chain seq x y z
N MET A 1 -14.44 -1.76 -1.88
CA MET A 1 -13.04 -2.12 -1.62
C MET A 1 -12.80 -2.09 -0.12
N GLU A 2 -11.90 -2.92 0.37
CA GLU A 2 -11.61 -3.01 1.80
C GLU A 2 -10.12 -2.79 2.05
N VAL A 3 -9.80 -2.18 3.18
CA VAL A 3 -8.43 -1.89 3.58
C VAL A 3 -8.21 -2.39 5.00
N TYR A 4 -7.14 -3.15 5.19
CA TYR A 4 -6.79 -3.81 6.43
C TYR A 4 -5.45 -3.29 6.93
N LEU A 5 -5.36 -2.89 8.20
CA LEU A 5 -4.16 -2.41 8.85
C LEU A 5 -3.68 -3.42 9.89
N LEU A 6 -2.39 -3.77 9.87
CA LEU A 6 -1.76 -4.62 10.87
C LEU A 6 -0.56 -3.90 11.48
N SER A 7 -0.49 -3.86 12.82
CA SER A 7 0.67 -3.29 13.52
C SER A 7 1.85 -4.25 13.47
N LEU A 8 2.99 -3.79 12.96
CA LEU A 8 4.26 -4.52 12.99
C LEU A 8 4.82 -4.67 14.41
N ALA A 9 4.39 -3.83 15.36
CA ALA A 9 4.80 -3.95 16.76
C ALA A 9 4.34 -5.28 17.38
N SER A 10 3.20 -5.81 16.93
CA SER A 10 2.67 -7.10 17.38
C SER A 10 3.58 -8.29 17.02
N LEU A 11 4.42 -8.15 15.98
CA LEU A 11 5.33 -9.18 15.48
C LEU A 11 6.75 -9.08 16.05
N GLN A 12 7.02 -8.19 17.01
CA GLN A 12 8.39 -7.94 17.49
C GLN A 12 9.01 -9.14 18.23
N LYS A 13 8.19 -9.94 18.92
CA LYS A 13 8.67 -11.11 19.69
C LYS A 13 9.01 -12.27 18.76
N GLU A 14 10.19 -12.86 18.93
CA GLU A 14 10.66 -13.99 18.10
C GLU A 14 9.73 -15.20 18.15
N GLU A 15 9.16 -15.50 19.32
CA GLU A 15 8.18 -16.58 19.50
C GLU A 15 6.93 -16.38 18.63
N ILE A 16 6.45 -15.14 18.51
CA ILE A 16 5.32 -14.79 17.65
C ILE A 16 5.73 -14.93 16.18
N GLN A 17 6.91 -14.44 15.82
CA GLN A 17 7.42 -14.60 14.45
C GLN A 17 7.51 -16.08 14.06
N GLN A 18 7.97 -16.95 14.96
CA GLN A 18 8.06 -18.38 14.70
C GLN A 18 6.68 -19.00 14.48
N LYS A 19 5.69 -18.67 15.32
CA LYS A 19 4.30 -19.10 15.10
C LYS A 19 3.78 -18.68 13.73
N VAL A 20 4.04 -17.45 13.30
CA VAL A 20 3.65 -16.98 11.97
C VAL A 20 4.35 -17.78 10.88
N VAL A 21 5.67 -18.00 10.98
CA VAL A 21 6.44 -18.83 10.02
C VAL A 21 5.84 -20.22 9.88
N ASP A 22 5.40 -20.82 10.98
CA ASP A 22 4.81 -22.17 11.00
C ASP A 22 3.43 -22.24 10.33
N LEU A 23 2.79 -21.10 10.03
CA LEU A 23 1.55 -20.99 9.27
C LEU A 23 1.77 -20.69 7.79
N LEU A 24 2.96 -20.25 7.39
CA LEU A 24 3.24 -19.88 6.01
C LEU A 24 3.43 -21.10 5.11
N SER A 25 3.25 -20.87 3.80
CA SER A 25 3.62 -21.82 2.74
C SER A 25 5.09 -22.22 2.83
N GLU A 26 5.44 -23.42 2.35
CA GLU A 26 6.84 -23.88 2.32
C GLU A 26 7.74 -22.90 1.56
N THR A 27 7.25 -22.33 0.47
CA THR A 27 7.98 -21.35 -0.34
C THR A 27 8.31 -20.09 0.47
N ASP A 28 7.36 -19.56 1.23
CA ASP A 28 7.60 -18.38 2.07
C ASP A 28 8.49 -18.70 3.28
N ARG A 29 8.43 -19.92 3.84
CA ARG A 29 9.35 -20.37 4.90
C ARG A 29 10.80 -20.43 4.42
N ILE A 30 11.03 -20.81 3.16
CA ILE A 30 12.37 -20.76 2.57
C ILE A 30 12.79 -19.31 2.37
N GLY A 31 11.93 -18.49 1.75
CA GLY A 31 12.23 -17.10 1.44
C GLY A 31 12.59 -16.25 2.66
N ILE A 32 11.97 -16.52 3.81
CA ILE A 32 12.23 -15.74 5.03
C ILE A 32 13.60 -16.00 5.66
N VAL A 33 14.20 -17.19 5.44
CA VAL A 33 15.53 -17.53 5.98
C VAL A 33 16.61 -16.62 5.41
N GLU A 34 16.45 -16.17 4.17
CA GLU A 34 17.40 -15.28 3.51
C GLU A 34 17.30 -13.82 3.98
N ILE A 35 16.20 -13.44 4.65
CA ILE A 35 15.94 -12.06 5.07
C ILE A 35 16.67 -11.77 6.38
N LYS A 36 17.85 -11.14 6.26
CA LYS A 36 18.69 -10.75 7.42
C LYS A 36 18.21 -9.51 8.17
N SER A 37 17.53 -8.59 7.49
CA SER A 37 17.06 -7.34 8.11
C SER A 37 15.80 -7.58 8.91
N GLN A 38 15.83 -7.31 10.22
CA GLN A 38 14.66 -7.44 11.10
C GLN A 38 13.45 -6.68 10.55
N LYS A 39 13.63 -5.43 10.11
CA LYS A 39 12.54 -4.64 9.53
C LYS A 39 11.93 -5.32 8.30
N LYS A 40 12.75 -5.80 7.36
CA LYS A 40 12.27 -6.52 6.17
C LYS A 40 11.58 -7.84 6.53
N ARG A 41 12.07 -8.52 7.56
CA ARG A 41 11.50 -9.76 8.07
C ARG A 41 10.09 -9.52 8.63
N LEU A 42 9.92 -8.49 9.46
CA LEU A 42 8.62 -8.12 10.02
C LEU A 42 7.62 -7.71 8.93
N THR A 43 8.04 -6.92 7.95
CA THR A 43 7.15 -6.52 6.84
C THR A 43 6.78 -7.69 5.94
N PHE A 44 7.72 -8.62 5.70
CA PHE A 44 7.43 -9.85 4.96
C PHE A 44 6.43 -10.74 5.69
N LEU A 45 6.69 -11.04 6.97
CA LEU A 45 5.81 -11.87 7.82
C LEU A 45 4.42 -11.27 7.93
N GLY A 46 4.34 -10.00 8.32
CA GLY A 46 3.07 -9.32 8.49
C GLY A 46 2.30 -9.23 7.17
N GLY A 47 2.99 -8.96 6.06
CA GLY A 47 2.35 -8.88 4.74
C GLY A 47 1.77 -10.22 4.30
N ARG A 48 2.49 -11.32 4.56
CA ARG A 48 2.00 -12.68 4.25
C ARG A 48 0.83 -13.08 5.13
N ILE A 49 0.97 -12.96 6.44
CA ILE A 49 -0.09 -13.44 7.34
C ILE A 49 -1.36 -12.58 7.23
N LEU A 50 -1.23 -11.27 6.99
CA LEU A 50 -2.38 -10.42 6.72
C LEU A 50 -3.09 -10.81 5.41
N LEU A 51 -2.32 -11.17 4.37
CA LEU A 51 -2.88 -11.65 3.11
C LEU A 51 -3.62 -12.98 3.29
N GLU A 52 -3.02 -13.95 3.97
CA GLU A 52 -3.65 -15.24 4.28
C GLU A 52 -4.97 -15.04 5.02
N TYR A 53 -4.97 -14.20 6.06
CA TYR A 53 -6.17 -13.88 6.83
C TYR A 53 -7.27 -13.24 5.97
N VAL A 54 -6.94 -12.21 5.20
CA VAL A 54 -7.91 -11.52 4.34
C VAL A 54 -8.43 -12.46 3.24
N ALA A 55 -7.56 -13.27 2.63
CA ALA A 55 -7.97 -14.27 1.66
C ALA A 55 -8.98 -15.26 2.26
N HIS A 56 -8.71 -15.78 3.46
CA HIS A 56 -9.63 -16.68 4.16
C HIS A 56 -10.99 -16.01 4.48
N LEU A 57 -11.01 -14.73 4.89
CA LEU A 57 -12.25 -13.98 5.09
C LEU A 57 -13.12 -13.89 3.82
N HIS A 58 -12.50 -13.95 2.64
CA HIS A 58 -13.17 -13.95 1.34
C HIS A 58 -13.39 -15.35 0.77
N GLY A 59 -13.19 -16.41 1.57
CA GLY A 59 -13.42 -17.80 1.16
C GLY A 59 -12.31 -18.39 0.30
N LEU A 60 -11.11 -17.82 0.34
CA LEU A 60 -9.93 -18.32 -0.35
C LEU A 60 -9.00 -19.00 0.66
N ASP A 61 -9.14 -20.33 0.77
CA ASP A 61 -8.30 -21.14 1.65
C ASP A 61 -6.96 -21.55 1.01
N THR A 62 -6.88 -21.50 -0.32
CA THR A 62 -5.68 -21.85 -1.09
C THR A 62 -5.54 -20.93 -2.29
N PHE A 63 -4.34 -20.41 -2.53
CA PHE A 63 -4.01 -19.57 -3.68
C PHE A 63 -2.53 -19.66 -4.02
N HIS A 64 -2.17 -19.28 -5.24
CA HIS A 64 -0.77 -19.23 -5.68
C HIS A 64 -0.37 -17.81 -6.05
N LEU A 65 0.69 -17.31 -5.42
CA LEU A 65 1.23 -16.00 -5.74
C LEU A 65 2.21 -16.07 -6.91
N ALA A 66 2.03 -15.17 -7.85
CA ALA A 66 3.03 -14.80 -8.84
C ALA A 66 3.40 -13.31 -8.68
N TYR A 67 4.48 -12.90 -9.34
CA TYR A 67 4.99 -11.55 -9.25
C TYR A 67 5.04 -10.93 -10.64
N GLY A 68 4.31 -9.84 -10.79
CA GLY A 68 4.30 -9.05 -12.02
C GLY A 68 5.56 -8.22 -12.18
N LYS A 69 5.49 -7.29 -13.14
CA LYS A 69 6.54 -6.30 -13.36
C LYS A 69 6.83 -5.55 -12.05
N ASN A 70 8.12 -5.30 -11.78
CA ASN A 70 8.61 -4.63 -10.57
C ASN A 70 8.26 -5.34 -9.23
N GLY A 71 7.85 -6.61 -9.27
CA GLY A 71 7.63 -7.42 -8.07
C GLY A 71 6.26 -7.24 -7.41
N LYS A 72 5.27 -6.65 -8.09
CA LYS A 72 3.89 -6.59 -7.57
C LYS A 72 3.31 -8.01 -7.45
N PRO A 73 2.97 -8.49 -6.25
CA PRO A 73 2.35 -9.80 -6.09
C PRO A 73 0.90 -9.80 -6.61
N TYR A 74 0.46 -10.91 -7.16
CA TYR A 74 -0.92 -11.15 -7.60
C TYR A 74 -1.27 -12.64 -7.49
N PHE A 75 -2.56 -12.96 -7.47
CA PHE A 75 -3.03 -14.34 -7.55
C PHE A 75 -2.91 -14.86 -8.98
N SER A 76 -2.17 -15.95 -9.18
CA SER A 76 -1.94 -16.53 -10.51
C SER A 76 -3.07 -17.46 -10.97
N ASP A 77 -3.89 -17.92 -10.03
CA ASP A 77 -4.96 -18.90 -10.19
C ASP A 77 -6.36 -18.35 -9.85
N ILE A 78 -6.45 -17.08 -9.43
CA ILE A 78 -7.70 -16.41 -9.05
C ILE A 78 -7.84 -15.11 -9.86
N GLY A 79 -8.92 -15.00 -10.63
CA GLY A 79 -9.19 -13.82 -11.48
C GLY A 79 -10.16 -12.81 -10.90
N ASP A 80 -10.91 -13.17 -9.85
CA ASP A 80 -12.01 -12.36 -9.32
C ASP A 80 -11.57 -11.40 -8.19
N PHE A 81 -10.33 -11.55 -7.70
CA PHE A 81 -9.82 -10.80 -6.57
C PHE A 81 -8.45 -10.21 -6.85
N PHE A 82 -8.25 -9.00 -6.35
CA PHE A 82 -7.03 -8.21 -6.48
C PHE A 82 -6.65 -7.65 -5.13
N PHE A 83 -5.35 -7.56 -4.87
CA PHE A 83 -4.83 -6.98 -3.66
C PHE A 83 -3.59 -6.14 -3.91
N ASN A 84 -3.31 -5.25 -2.97
CA ASN A 84 -2.06 -4.52 -2.94
C ASN A 84 -1.63 -4.27 -1.49
N ILE A 85 -0.32 -4.26 -1.25
CA ILE A 85 0.25 -4.12 0.10
C ILE A 85 1.21 -2.94 0.11
N SER A 86 1.15 -2.13 1.16
CA SER A 86 2.19 -1.13 1.49
C SER A 86 2.55 -1.22 2.97
N HIS A 87 3.65 -0.57 3.35
CA HIS A 87 4.03 -0.44 4.75
C HIS A 87 4.75 0.88 4.98
N SER A 88 4.51 1.51 6.12
CA SER A 88 5.31 2.64 6.58
C SER A 88 5.26 2.72 8.09
N GLY A 89 6.34 3.26 8.68
CA GLY A 89 6.51 3.27 10.14
C GLY A 89 6.29 1.88 10.73
N ASP A 90 5.28 1.81 11.60
CA ASP A 90 4.95 0.63 12.41
C ASP A 90 3.75 -0.17 11.88
N TYR A 91 3.25 0.13 10.67
CA TYR A 91 2.06 -0.51 10.14
C TYR A 91 2.27 -1.06 8.73
N LEU A 92 1.58 -2.18 8.47
CA LEU A 92 1.26 -2.70 7.15
C LEU A 92 -0.16 -2.32 6.80
N ILE A 93 -0.39 -2.10 5.51
CA ILE A 93 -1.71 -1.87 4.93
C ILE A 93 -1.90 -2.84 3.77
N LEU A 94 -3.05 -3.49 3.70
CA LEU A 94 -3.46 -4.34 2.59
C LEU A 94 -4.81 -3.83 2.07
N ALA A 95 -4.88 -3.53 0.77
CA ALA A 95 -6.13 -3.23 0.08
C ALA A 95 -6.61 -4.46 -0.69
N TRP A 96 -7.91 -4.71 -0.66
CA TRP A 96 -8.61 -5.83 -1.28
C TRP A 96 -9.79 -5.36 -2.12
N SER A 97 -9.96 -5.93 -3.31
CA SER A 97 -11.00 -5.53 -4.27
C SER A 97 -11.31 -6.63 -5.28
N CYS A 98 -12.45 -6.53 -5.94
CA CYS A 98 -12.80 -7.33 -7.13
C CYS A 98 -12.26 -6.74 -8.45
N HIS A 99 -11.61 -5.58 -8.37
CA HIS A 99 -10.95 -4.91 -9.49
C HIS A 99 -9.53 -4.51 -9.08
N GLU A 100 -8.68 -4.30 -10.09
CA GLU A 100 -7.30 -3.87 -9.90
C GLU A 100 -7.22 -2.67 -8.93
N ILE A 101 -6.27 -2.76 -7.98
CA ILE A 101 -6.17 -1.82 -6.86
C ILE A 101 -4.70 -1.51 -6.55
N GLY A 102 -4.45 -0.28 -6.11
CA GLY A 102 -3.16 0.14 -5.58
C GLY A 102 -3.35 0.85 -4.25
N VAL A 103 -2.51 0.56 -3.25
CA VAL A 103 -2.54 1.24 -1.96
C VAL A 103 -1.15 1.74 -1.60
N ASP A 104 -1.12 2.93 -1.04
CA ASP A 104 0.06 3.42 -0.37
C ASP A 104 -0.27 4.08 0.96
N MET A 105 0.67 3.98 1.89
CA MET A 105 0.58 4.55 3.22
C MET A 105 1.94 5.10 3.61
N GLU A 106 1.97 6.34 4.11
CA GLU A 106 3.18 6.95 4.63
C GLU A 106 2.96 7.59 5.99
N GLN A 107 3.91 7.37 6.90
CA GLN A 107 3.94 8.06 8.18
C GLN A 107 4.26 9.54 7.94
N ILE A 108 3.35 10.42 8.34
CA ILE A 108 3.52 11.87 8.29
C ILE A 108 4.56 12.28 9.33
N ARG A 109 5.75 12.62 8.84
CA ARG A 109 6.87 13.12 9.65
C ARG A 109 6.82 14.64 9.71
N LYS A 110 7.42 15.21 10.76
CA LYS A 110 7.55 16.67 10.92
C LYS A 110 8.47 17.30 9.86
N GLU A 111 9.38 16.52 9.30
CA GLU A 111 10.33 16.99 8.30
C GLU A 111 9.91 16.51 6.91
N LEU A 112 9.94 17.45 5.97
CA LEU A 112 9.81 17.16 4.54
C LEU A 112 11.08 16.45 4.04
N PRO A 113 10.98 15.66 2.95
CA PRO A 113 12.17 15.10 2.33
C PRO A 113 13.10 16.21 1.85
N ARG A 114 14.40 15.92 1.82
CA ARG A 114 15.45 16.88 1.45
C ARG A 114 15.28 17.47 0.04
N PHE A 115 14.68 16.71 -0.88
CA PHE A 115 14.52 17.10 -2.28
C PHE A 115 13.10 16.80 -2.80
N PRO A 116 12.05 17.49 -2.32
CA PRO A 116 10.67 17.25 -2.74
C PRO A 116 10.48 17.45 -4.24
N GLU A 117 11.24 18.36 -4.84
CA GLU A 117 11.22 18.62 -6.27
C GLU A 117 11.61 17.39 -7.08
N LYS A 118 12.37 16.43 -6.56
CA LYS A 118 12.71 15.19 -7.28
C LYS A 118 11.59 14.15 -7.22
N MET A 119 10.70 14.27 -6.24
CA MET A 119 9.61 13.32 -5.95
C MET A 119 8.27 13.77 -6.54
N LEU A 120 8.12 15.08 -6.78
CA LEU A 120 6.91 15.67 -7.36
C LEU A 120 7.11 16.05 -8.84
N SER A 121 6.02 16.00 -9.60
CA SER A 121 5.97 16.58 -10.94
C SER A 121 6.04 18.10 -10.86
N PRO A 122 6.43 18.82 -11.92
CA PRO A 122 6.47 20.27 -11.90
C PRO A 122 5.14 20.92 -11.48
N THR A 123 4.02 20.34 -11.90
CA THR A 123 2.66 20.78 -11.54
C THR A 123 2.40 20.57 -10.06
N ASP A 124 2.60 19.35 -9.54
CA ASP A 124 2.36 19.04 -8.12
C ASP A 124 3.30 19.82 -7.20
N PHE A 125 4.56 20.02 -7.61
CA PHE A 125 5.52 20.83 -6.87
C PHE A 125 5.10 22.30 -6.80
N SER A 126 4.57 22.84 -7.90
CA SER A 126 4.05 24.21 -7.93
C SER A 126 2.78 24.35 -7.09
N PHE A 127 1.91 23.35 -7.08
CA PHE A 127 0.73 23.29 -6.21
C PHE A 127 1.14 23.23 -4.74
N TRP A 128 2.06 22.33 -4.40
CA TRP A 128 2.60 22.16 -3.06
C TRP A 128 3.28 23.43 -2.52
N LYS A 129 4.05 24.13 -3.35
CA LYS A 129 4.70 25.41 -2.97
C LYS A 129 3.74 26.51 -2.55
N LYS A 130 2.51 26.50 -3.07
CA LYS A 130 1.48 27.50 -2.76
C LYS A 130 0.79 27.25 -1.42
N GLN A 131 0.98 26.08 -0.81
CA GLN A 131 0.41 25.76 0.49
C GLN A 131 1.07 26.60 1.59
N ASN A 132 0.34 26.86 2.67
CA ASN A 132 0.93 27.44 3.88
C ASN A 132 1.85 26.42 4.57
N ASP A 133 2.72 26.89 5.47
CA ASP A 133 3.75 26.02 6.07
C ASP A 133 3.18 24.87 6.92
N LEU A 134 2.01 25.05 7.54
CA LEU A 134 1.33 24.00 8.30
C LEU A 134 0.79 22.88 7.39
N ASP A 135 0.28 23.25 6.21
CA ASP A 135 -0.30 22.32 5.25
C ASP A 135 0.72 21.68 4.31
N LYS A 136 1.91 22.27 4.15
CA LYS A 136 2.96 21.74 3.24
C LYS A 136 3.34 20.29 3.56
N ILE A 137 3.45 19.94 4.84
CA ILE A 137 3.81 18.57 5.24
C ILE A 137 2.72 17.60 4.80
N ARG A 138 1.48 17.86 5.21
CA ARG A 138 0.32 17.01 4.88
C ARG A 138 0.14 16.89 3.36
N CYS A 139 0.17 18.03 2.65
CA CYS A 139 0.03 18.09 1.20
C CYS A 139 1.13 17.27 0.50
N PHE A 140 2.37 17.31 0.97
CA PHE A 140 3.44 16.50 0.40
C PHE A 140 3.12 15.00 0.48
N PHE A 141 2.76 14.50 1.67
CA PHE A 141 2.46 13.09 1.86
C PHE A 141 1.19 12.65 1.11
N GLU A 142 0.20 13.53 0.99
CA GLU A 142 -0.99 13.29 0.16
C GLU A 142 -0.61 13.09 -1.31
N LEU A 143 0.15 14.03 -1.89
CA LEU A 143 0.61 13.93 -3.27
C LEU A 143 1.49 12.70 -3.49
N TRP A 144 2.36 12.39 -2.53
CA TRP A 144 3.27 11.25 -2.63
C TRP A 144 2.52 9.92 -2.60
N THR A 145 1.64 9.71 -1.61
CA THR A 145 0.87 8.46 -1.48
C THR A 145 -0.09 8.26 -2.66
N ARG A 146 -0.67 9.32 -3.23
CA ARG A 146 -1.45 9.22 -4.48
C ARG A 146 -0.60 8.72 -5.65
N LYS A 147 0.62 9.26 -5.84
CA LYS A 147 1.52 8.81 -6.91
C LYS A 147 1.95 7.35 -6.73
N GLU A 148 2.30 6.96 -5.51
CA GLU A 148 2.72 5.59 -5.22
C GLU A 148 1.56 4.61 -5.39
N SER A 149 0.38 4.91 -4.88
CA SER A 149 -0.81 4.06 -5.05
C SER A 149 -1.19 3.92 -6.53
N TYR A 150 -1.11 4.99 -7.34
CA TYR A 150 -1.30 4.91 -8.80
C TYR A 150 -0.28 3.98 -9.45
N THR A 151 0.99 4.14 -9.10
CA THR A 151 2.07 3.35 -9.68
C THR A 151 1.91 1.87 -9.33
N LYS A 152 1.49 1.58 -8.09
CA LYS A 152 1.17 0.23 -7.60
C LYS A 152 -0.06 -0.36 -8.29
N LEU A 153 -1.10 0.43 -8.56
CA LEU A 153 -2.27 0.01 -9.35
C LEU A 153 -1.82 -0.57 -10.70
N HIS A 154 -0.96 0.14 -11.43
CA HIS A 154 -0.49 -0.27 -12.75
C HIS A 154 0.71 -1.25 -12.76
N GLY A 155 1.26 -1.63 -11.60
CA GLY A 155 2.45 -2.49 -11.52
C GLY A 155 3.72 -1.85 -12.08
N ASP A 156 3.79 -0.52 -12.10
CA ASP A 156 4.90 0.24 -12.65
C ASP A 156 5.93 0.64 -11.58
N SER A 157 7.00 1.32 -11.99
CA SER A 157 8.03 1.84 -11.07
C SER A 157 7.86 3.35 -10.87
N ILE A 158 7.80 3.79 -9.61
CA ILE A 158 7.58 5.19 -9.24
C ILE A 158 8.66 6.12 -9.83
N PHE A 159 9.89 5.63 -10.00
CA PHE A 159 11.00 6.42 -10.53
C PHE A 159 10.74 6.98 -11.92
N ARG A 160 9.98 6.27 -12.76
CA ARG A 160 9.62 6.73 -14.11
C ARG A 160 8.44 7.69 -14.06
N LYS A 161 7.46 7.42 -13.19
CA LYS A 161 6.16 8.13 -13.17
C LYS A 161 6.12 9.37 -12.28
N ALA A 162 6.96 9.48 -11.26
CA ALA A 162 6.90 10.57 -10.26
C ALA A 162 6.90 11.98 -10.89
N LYS A 163 7.65 12.16 -11.98
CA LYS A 163 7.77 13.42 -12.72
C LYS A 163 6.69 13.68 -13.76
N GLU A 164 6.12 12.62 -14.32
CA GLU A 164 5.14 12.67 -15.40
C GLU A 164 3.72 12.79 -14.85
N LEU A 165 3.43 12.09 -13.76
CA LEU A 165 2.13 12.00 -13.12
C LEU A 165 1.86 13.28 -12.32
N SER A 166 0.72 13.94 -12.52
CA SER A 166 0.25 15.01 -11.65
C SER A 166 -1.02 14.58 -10.93
N VAL A 167 -1.05 14.69 -9.60
CA VAL A 167 -2.16 14.23 -8.73
C VAL A 167 -2.71 15.34 -7.84
N SER A 168 -2.35 16.59 -8.13
CA SER A 168 -2.84 17.77 -7.42
C SER A 168 -4.24 18.22 -7.84
N ASP A 169 -4.77 17.71 -8.96
CA ASP A 169 -6.10 18.06 -9.47
C ASP A 169 -7.20 17.19 -8.83
N GLY A 170 -7.45 17.41 -7.55
CA GLY A 170 -8.55 16.75 -6.81
C GLY A 170 -8.34 15.25 -6.60
N GLU A 171 -9.43 14.49 -6.74
CA GLU A 171 -9.51 13.07 -6.38
C GLU A 171 -9.35 12.11 -7.56
N GLN A 172 -8.90 12.58 -8.73
CA GLN A 172 -8.77 11.74 -9.92
C GLN A 172 -7.57 12.13 -10.77
N PHE A 173 -7.00 11.15 -11.47
CA PHE A 173 -6.01 11.38 -12.52
C PHE A 173 -6.65 11.07 -13.88
N ARG A 174 -6.52 11.99 -14.84
CA ARG A 174 -7.06 11.84 -16.20
C ARG A 174 -5.95 11.60 -17.20
N GLU A 175 -6.14 10.63 -18.08
CA GLU A 175 -5.32 10.47 -19.28
C GLU A 175 -5.83 11.35 -20.42
N PHE A 176 -5.06 11.42 -21.50
CA PHE A 176 -5.44 12.14 -22.72
C PHE A 176 -6.83 11.65 -23.18
N MET A 177 -7.73 12.58 -23.53
CA MET A 177 -9.17 12.38 -23.82
C MET A 177 -10.15 12.45 -22.64
N GLY A 178 -9.70 12.79 -21.43
CA GLY A 178 -10.60 13.26 -20.36
C GLY A 178 -11.32 12.17 -19.56
N THR A 179 -11.12 10.89 -19.88
CA THR A 179 -11.47 9.76 -19.02
C THR A 179 -10.47 9.63 -17.85
N PRO A 180 -10.95 9.47 -16.60
CA PRO A 180 -10.06 9.17 -15.48
C PRO A 180 -9.33 7.85 -15.70
N ALA A 181 -8.01 7.88 -15.62
CA ALA A 181 -7.18 6.69 -15.61
C ALA A 181 -7.11 6.06 -14.21
N SER A 182 -7.37 6.85 -13.16
CA SER A 182 -7.50 6.37 -11.78
C SER A 182 -8.28 7.36 -10.92
N TYR A 183 -8.96 6.84 -9.91
CA TYR A 183 -9.59 7.59 -8.82
C TYR A 183 -8.82 7.37 -7.52
N PHE A 184 -8.65 8.43 -6.74
CA PHE A 184 -7.90 8.46 -5.49
C PHE A 184 -8.84 8.59 -4.30
N HIS A 185 -8.76 7.63 -3.39
CA HIS A 185 -9.44 7.68 -2.10
C HIS A 185 -8.38 7.92 -1.03
N THR A 186 -8.23 9.18 -0.65
CA THR A 186 -7.17 9.61 0.28
C THR A 186 -7.76 9.99 1.63
N CYS A 187 -7.19 9.46 2.70
CA CYS A 187 -7.56 9.83 4.06
C CYS A 187 -6.34 9.86 4.98
N GLN A 188 -6.45 10.60 6.07
CA GLN A 188 -5.51 10.54 7.16
C GLN A 188 -6.06 9.62 8.26
N TRP A 189 -5.23 8.70 8.74
CA TRP A 189 -5.50 7.86 9.90
C TRP A 189 -4.34 8.00 10.89
N ASP A 190 -4.64 8.52 12.08
CA ASP A 190 -3.61 8.94 13.07
C ASP A 190 -2.58 9.90 12.43
N ASN A 191 -1.30 9.55 12.47
CA ASN A 191 -0.21 10.27 11.82
C ASN A 191 0.21 9.62 10.49
N TYR A 192 -0.67 8.88 9.82
CA TYR A 192 -0.43 8.27 8.51
C TYR A 192 -1.32 8.90 7.44
N MET A 193 -0.75 9.14 6.28
CA MET A 193 -1.48 9.45 5.07
C MET A 193 -1.67 8.16 4.27
N ILE A 194 -2.90 7.86 3.87
CA ILE A 194 -3.26 6.65 3.12
C ILE A 194 -3.93 7.09 1.82
N SER A 195 -3.49 6.53 0.69
CA SER A 195 -4.17 6.69 -0.60
C SER A 195 -4.42 5.33 -1.23
N VAL A 196 -5.66 5.13 -1.68
CA VAL A 196 -6.07 3.97 -2.47
C VAL A 196 -6.42 4.44 -3.88
N SER A 197 -5.79 3.84 -4.89
CA SER A 197 -6.04 4.07 -6.30
C SER A 197 -6.91 2.95 -6.87
N THR A 198 -7.93 3.33 -7.63
CA THR A 198 -8.91 2.41 -8.25
C THR A 198 -9.27 2.84 -9.66
N LEU A 199 -9.79 1.91 -10.47
CA LEU A 199 -10.30 2.21 -11.81
C LEU A 199 -11.76 2.69 -11.81
N GLU A 200 -12.46 2.60 -10.66
CA GLU A 200 -13.87 2.94 -10.52
C GLU A 200 -14.08 4.16 -9.61
N GLU A 201 -14.94 5.08 -10.03
CA GLU A 201 -15.21 6.34 -9.29
C GLU A 201 -15.81 6.10 -7.91
N LYS A 202 -16.77 5.20 -7.82
CA LYS A 202 -17.57 4.96 -6.60
C LYS A 202 -17.08 3.72 -5.88
N ALA A 203 -15.93 3.84 -5.22
CA ALA A 203 -15.45 2.81 -4.31
C ALA A 203 -15.71 3.25 -2.86
N HIS A 204 -16.58 2.51 -2.15
CA HIS A 204 -16.69 2.70 -0.70
C HIS A 204 -15.42 2.15 -0.04
N LEU A 205 -14.70 3.01 0.68
CA LEU A 205 -13.52 2.66 1.46
C LEU A 205 -13.93 2.28 2.89
N SER A 206 -13.67 1.03 3.29
CA SER A 206 -13.71 0.64 4.70
C SER A 206 -12.31 0.33 5.20
N ILE A 207 -11.90 0.95 6.30
CA ILE A 207 -10.62 0.67 6.96
C ILE A 207 -10.90 -0.17 8.20
N LYS A 208 -10.24 -1.31 8.30
CA LYS A 208 -10.32 -2.24 9.43
C LYS A 208 -8.92 -2.42 10.03
N ILE A 209 -8.83 -2.33 11.34
CA ILE A 209 -7.60 -2.68 12.06
C ILE A 209 -7.72 -4.15 12.44
N VAL A 210 -6.70 -4.92 12.10
CA VAL A 210 -6.62 -6.36 12.39
C VAL A 210 -5.54 -6.58 13.43
N THR A 211 -5.88 -7.34 14.47
CA THR A 211 -4.94 -7.77 15.51
C THR A 211 -4.36 -9.14 15.20
N LEU A 212 -3.21 -9.48 15.79
CA LEU A 212 -2.65 -10.83 15.59
C LEU A 212 -3.50 -11.90 16.25
N GLU A 213 -4.19 -11.56 17.33
CA GLU A 213 -5.11 -12.46 18.03
C GLU A 213 -6.32 -12.85 17.15
N GLU A 214 -6.75 -11.97 16.24
CA GLU A 214 -7.77 -12.30 15.24
C GLU A 214 -7.24 -13.22 14.13
N ILE A 215 -5.96 -13.10 13.80
CA ILE A 215 -5.30 -13.86 12.72
C ILE A 215 -4.87 -15.25 13.21
N ILE A 216 -4.33 -15.32 14.43
CA ILE A 216 -3.80 -16.52 15.09
C ILE A 216 -4.51 -16.66 16.43
N PRO A 217 -5.73 -17.23 16.44
CA PRO A 217 -6.50 -17.43 17.67
C PRO A 217 -5.84 -18.42 18.65
#